data_AF-A0A3B8NW48-F1
#
_entry.id   AF-A0A3B8NW48-F1
#
_cell.length_a   1.000
_cell.length_b   1.000
_cell.length_c   1.000
_cell.angle_alpha   90.00
_cell.angle_beta   90.00
_cell.angle_gamma   90.00
#
_symmetry.space_group_name_H-M   'P 1'
#
loop_
_entity.id
_entity.type
_entity.pdbx_description
1 polymer ?
#
loop_
_entity_poly.entity_id
_entity_poly.type
_entity_poly.pdbx_seq_one_letter_code
_entity_poly.pdbx_strand_id
1 'polypeptide(L)'
;MIKGVLNMKRIAFILLSLVIAISFASCGKNNSSQTDSSGNSSPAAVTATPAEIEKKIADAVGADHYLCNTDIEESWLQNSIGLDLSKIESYVAKQNVISSVNPDTVIVLKVRDGYAAEAVNTLNTNFAQMVSYIRQYPFGTAKVLNGRIYQSGNYVIYVIAGASYEGEDTEEEAKLALTEYAKIDEAIKSIFGTLPENAAIVPEESENKGGLIVPDDDDTPIVGG
;
A
#
# COMPACT_ATOMS: atom_id res chain seq x y z
N MET A 1 15.88 43.18 -22.97
CA MET A 1 16.88 42.12 -22.66
C MET A 1 16.13 40.79 -22.71
N ILE A 2 16.47 39.94 -23.68
CA ILE A 2 15.83 38.66 -24.00
C ILE A 2 16.56 37.54 -23.23
N LYS A 3 15.79 36.58 -22.70
CA LYS A 3 16.05 35.11 -22.56
C LYS A 3 14.92 34.58 -21.65
N GLY A 4 13.99 33.73 -22.11
CA GLY A 4 14.19 32.36 -22.61
C GLY A 4 14.49 31.46 -21.42
N VAL A 5 13.74 30.41 -21.07
CA VAL A 5 13.30 29.28 -21.90
C VAL A 5 12.06 28.61 -21.28
N LEU A 6 11.10 28.31 -22.15
CA LEU A 6 9.95 27.44 -21.96
C LEU A 6 10.41 25.97 -21.89
N ASN A 7 9.94 25.19 -20.90
CA ASN A 7 9.98 23.73 -20.99
C ASN A 7 8.60 23.12 -20.66
N MET A 8 8.09 22.47 -21.69
CA MET A 8 6.74 21.96 -21.91
C MET A 8 6.52 20.59 -21.23
N LYS A 9 5.43 20.43 -20.45
CA LYS A 9 4.89 19.12 -20.05
C LYS A 9 3.37 19.09 -20.27
N ARG A 10 3.00 18.61 -21.46
CA ARG A 10 1.72 17.99 -21.89
C ARG A 10 0.43 18.51 -21.24
N ILE A 11 -0.17 19.54 -21.84
CA ILE A 11 -1.60 19.88 -21.65
C ILE A 11 -2.28 19.67 -23.00
N ALA A 12 -2.97 18.55 -23.17
CA ALA A 12 -3.85 18.31 -24.30
C ALA A 12 -5.26 18.76 -23.91
N PHE A 13 -5.73 19.83 -24.54
CA PHE A 13 -7.12 20.25 -24.53
C PHE A 13 -7.95 19.26 -25.35
N ILE A 14 -8.99 18.68 -24.74
CA ILE A 14 -10.07 18.01 -25.48
C ILE A 14 -11.38 18.71 -25.09
N LEU A 15 -11.88 19.53 -26.00
CA LEU A 15 -13.25 20.02 -26.00
C LEU A 15 -14.17 18.83 -26.32
N LEU A 16 -15.10 18.49 -25.42
CA LEU A 16 -16.14 17.52 -25.73
C LEU A 16 -17.50 18.04 -25.29
N SER A 17 -18.23 18.56 -26.26
CA SER A 17 -19.68 18.72 -26.21
C SER A 17 -20.29 17.87 -27.32
N LEU A 18 -20.96 16.77 -26.97
CA LEU A 18 -22.10 16.27 -27.73
C LEU A 18 -22.98 15.36 -26.87
N VAL A 19 -24.23 15.77 -26.71
CA VAL A 19 -25.36 15.03 -26.13
C VAL A 19 -25.87 14.03 -27.17
N ILE A 20 -26.09 12.77 -26.79
CA ILE A 20 -27.13 11.92 -27.39
C ILE A 20 -27.78 11.07 -26.28
N ALA A 21 -29.07 11.33 -26.05
CA ALA A 21 -29.98 10.46 -25.33
C ALA A 21 -30.45 9.33 -26.26
N ILE A 22 -30.46 8.08 -25.78
CA ILE A 22 -31.27 7.01 -26.34
C ILE A 22 -31.99 6.31 -25.20
N SER A 23 -33.30 6.55 -25.15
CA SER A 23 -34.25 5.84 -24.32
C SER A 23 -34.35 4.39 -24.78
N PHE A 24 -34.12 3.43 -23.88
CA PHE A 24 -34.59 2.06 -24.08
C PHE A 24 -35.99 1.94 -23.49
N ALA A 25 -37.00 2.13 -24.33
CA ALA A 25 -38.31 1.57 -24.08
C ALA A 25 -38.30 0.11 -24.57
N SER A 26 -38.01 -0.83 -23.67
CA SER A 26 -38.27 -2.24 -23.90
C SER A 26 -39.55 -2.62 -23.16
N CYS A 27 -40.68 -2.52 -23.86
CA CYS A 27 -41.92 -3.15 -23.46
C CYS A 27 -42.05 -4.46 -24.24
N GLY A 28 -41.59 -5.56 -23.64
CA GLY A 28 -41.94 -6.92 -24.04
C GLY A 28 -42.69 -7.58 -22.88
N LYS A 29 -43.97 -7.90 -23.08
CA LYS A 29 -44.93 -8.40 -22.08
C LYS A 29 -45.34 -9.83 -22.43
N ASN A 30 -44.59 -10.87 -22.01
CA ASN A 30 -45.04 -12.26 -22.12
C ASN A 30 -44.41 -13.10 -20.99
N ASN A 31 -45.24 -13.83 -20.25
CA ASN A 31 -44.93 -14.54 -19.00
C ASN A 31 -44.13 -15.85 -19.19
N SER A 32 -43.53 -16.26 -18.07
CA SER A 32 -43.12 -17.62 -17.63
C SER A 32 -41.88 -18.26 -18.27
N SER A 33 -40.76 -18.23 -17.55
CA SER A 33 -40.28 -19.38 -16.76
C SER A 33 -38.92 -19.05 -16.14
N GLN A 34 -38.81 -19.36 -14.86
CA GLN A 34 -37.66 -19.22 -14.00
C GLN A 34 -36.58 -20.23 -14.41
N THR A 35 -35.37 -19.79 -14.74
CA THR A 35 -34.11 -20.51 -14.46
C THR A 35 -32.94 -19.52 -14.57
N ASP A 36 -32.25 -19.40 -13.45
CA ASP A 36 -30.93 -18.84 -13.17
C ASP A 36 -30.09 -18.35 -14.35
N SER A 37 -29.68 -17.09 -14.29
CA SER A 37 -28.50 -16.60 -14.98
C SER A 37 -27.78 -15.60 -14.11
N SER A 38 -26.69 -16.11 -13.54
CA SER A 38 -25.52 -15.39 -13.05
C SER A 38 -25.40 -14.01 -13.67
N GLY A 39 -25.72 -12.98 -12.88
CA GLY A 39 -25.37 -11.61 -13.19
C GLY A 39 -23.86 -11.51 -13.20
N ASN A 40 -23.25 -11.66 -14.37
CA ASN A 40 -21.88 -11.26 -14.60
C ASN A 40 -21.86 -9.73 -14.62
N SER A 41 -21.95 -9.14 -13.43
CA SER A 41 -21.60 -7.75 -13.21
C SER A 41 -20.11 -7.64 -13.51
N SER A 42 -19.77 -7.23 -14.73
CA SER A 42 -18.43 -6.71 -14.99
C SER A 42 -18.12 -5.73 -13.85
N PRO A 43 -17.01 -5.91 -13.11
CA PRO A 43 -16.64 -4.95 -12.07
C PRO A 43 -16.66 -3.57 -12.70
N ALA A 44 -17.40 -2.64 -12.09
CA ALA A 44 -17.37 -1.26 -12.53
C ALA A 44 -15.89 -0.83 -12.60
N ALA A 45 -15.46 -0.27 -13.72
CA ALA A 45 -14.08 0.15 -13.88
C ALA A 45 -13.75 1.14 -12.76
N VAL A 46 -12.79 0.79 -11.90
CA VAL A 46 -12.38 1.64 -10.78
C VAL A 46 -11.72 2.87 -11.35
N THR A 47 -12.31 4.04 -11.10
CA THR A 47 -11.81 5.33 -11.61
C THR A 47 -10.93 6.06 -10.61
N ALA A 48 -10.79 5.55 -9.39
CA ALA A 48 -10.02 6.20 -8.32
C ALA A 48 -8.54 6.29 -8.68
N THR A 49 -7.96 7.47 -8.54
CA THR A 49 -6.52 7.72 -8.63
C THR A 49 -5.80 7.20 -7.39
N PRO A 50 -4.49 6.92 -7.45
CA PRO A 50 -3.70 6.59 -6.26
C PRO A 50 -3.85 7.58 -5.10
N ALA A 51 -3.98 8.89 -5.40
CA ALA A 51 -4.19 9.93 -4.39
C ALA A 51 -5.58 9.88 -3.75
N GLU A 52 -6.63 9.55 -4.50
CA GLU A 52 -7.97 9.38 -3.92
C GLU A 52 -8.05 8.14 -3.02
N ILE A 53 -7.33 7.07 -3.39
CA ILE A 53 -7.22 5.86 -2.58
C ILE A 53 -6.45 6.16 -1.30
N GLU A 54 -5.29 6.81 -1.38
CA GLU A 54 -4.52 7.21 -0.20
C GLU A 54 -5.34 8.12 0.72
N LYS A 55 -6.04 9.10 0.15
CA LYS A 55 -6.93 9.97 0.93
C LYS A 55 -8.04 9.18 1.64
N LYS A 56 -8.65 8.19 0.99
CA LYS A 56 -9.67 7.32 1.59
C LYS A 56 -9.11 6.51 2.76
N ILE A 57 -7.87 6.03 2.66
CA ILE A 57 -7.15 5.36 3.76
C ILE A 57 -6.93 6.36 4.90
N ALA A 58 -6.41 7.56 4.60
CA ALA A 58 -6.16 8.60 5.59
C ALA A 58 -7.43 9.04 6.33
N ASP A 59 -8.53 9.24 5.61
CA ASP A 59 -9.83 9.60 6.17
C ASP A 59 -10.38 8.49 7.08
N ALA A 60 -10.13 7.22 6.74
CA ALA A 60 -10.56 6.07 7.53
C ALA A 60 -9.75 5.89 8.83
N VAL A 61 -8.44 6.13 8.78
CA VAL A 61 -7.57 6.14 9.97
C VAL A 61 -7.88 7.35 10.86
N GLY A 62 -8.18 8.50 10.26
CA GLY A 62 -8.49 9.75 10.94
C GLY A 62 -7.29 10.68 11.05
N ALA A 63 -7.54 11.98 10.97
CA ALA A 63 -6.49 13.01 10.87
C ALA A 63 -5.48 13.01 12.03
N ASP A 64 -5.93 12.66 13.24
CA ASP A 64 -5.08 12.61 14.44
C ASP A 64 -4.19 11.35 14.50
N HIS A 65 -4.49 10.33 13.69
CA HIS A 65 -3.82 9.03 13.71
C HIS A 65 -3.09 8.70 12.42
N TYR A 66 -3.36 9.43 11.33
CA TYR A 66 -2.71 9.20 10.05
C TYR A 66 -1.38 9.96 9.98
N LEU A 67 -0.26 9.24 10.12
CA LEU A 67 1.06 9.85 10.27
C LEU A 67 1.98 9.71 9.04
N CYS A 68 1.46 9.26 7.90
CA CYS A 68 2.18 9.25 6.62
C CYS A 68 2.27 10.68 6.03
N ASN A 69 3.20 11.49 6.54
CA ASN A 69 3.24 12.94 6.35
C ASN A 69 4.39 13.45 5.47
N THR A 70 5.24 12.58 4.95
CA THR A 70 6.30 12.93 4.00
C THR A 70 6.32 11.96 2.83
N ASP A 71 6.70 12.43 1.65
CA ASP A 71 6.81 11.59 0.45
C ASP A 71 8.06 10.70 0.55
N ILE A 72 7.95 9.48 0.00
CA ILE A 72 9.11 8.61 -0.19
C ILE A 72 9.80 9.03 -1.49
N GLU A 73 11.10 9.30 -1.39
CA GLU A 73 11.94 9.69 -2.53
C GLU A 73 11.87 8.66 -3.66
N GLU A 74 11.78 9.13 -4.91
CA GLU A 74 11.69 8.26 -6.09
C GLU A 74 12.87 7.28 -6.18
N SER A 75 14.08 7.78 -5.89
CA SER A 75 15.29 6.96 -5.86
C SER A 75 15.24 5.86 -4.78
N TRP A 76 14.51 6.06 -3.69
CA TRP A 76 14.32 5.05 -2.65
C TRP A 76 13.33 3.97 -3.11
N LEU A 77 12.22 4.37 -3.75
CA LEU A 77 11.26 3.43 -4.35
C LEU A 77 11.95 2.51 -5.36
N GLN A 78 12.85 3.07 -6.19
CA GLN A 78 13.56 2.31 -7.19
C GLN A 78 14.72 1.47 -6.62
N ASN A 79 15.62 2.08 -5.85
CA ASN A 79 16.90 1.43 -5.49
C ASN A 79 16.82 0.61 -4.20
N SER A 80 15.99 1.03 -3.24
CA SER A 80 15.89 0.38 -1.93
C SER A 80 14.70 -0.57 -1.85
N ILE A 81 13.53 -0.14 -2.33
CA ILE A 81 12.33 -0.99 -2.37
C ILE A 81 12.37 -1.93 -3.58
N GLY A 82 12.95 -1.49 -4.71
CA GLY A 82 13.11 -2.33 -5.91
C GLY A 82 11.94 -2.26 -6.89
N LEU A 83 11.13 -1.19 -6.84
CA LEU A 83 10.04 -0.98 -7.79
C LEU A 83 10.59 -0.52 -9.16
N ASP A 84 10.10 -1.13 -10.23
CA ASP A 84 10.33 -0.70 -11.60
C ASP A 84 9.36 0.44 -11.94
N LEU A 85 9.82 1.67 -11.70
CA LEU A 85 9.03 2.88 -11.96
C LEU A 85 8.64 3.04 -13.43
N SER A 86 9.38 2.43 -14.36
CA SER A 86 9.03 2.45 -15.78
C SER A 86 7.75 1.66 -16.10
N LYS A 87 7.35 0.75 -15.19
CA LYS A 87 6.11 -0.04 -15.23
C LYS A 87 4.99 0.53 -14.37
N ILE A 88 5.20 1.65 -13.66
CA ILE A 88 4.17 2.35 -12.87
C ILE A 88 3.59 3.52 -13.68
N GLU A 89 2.25 3.62 -13.77
CA GLU A 89 1.56 4.70 -14.47
C GLU A 89 1.42 5.95 -13.59
N SER A 90 1.09 5.75 -12.32
CA SER A 90 0.98 6.80 -11.30
C SER A 90 1.06 6.16 -9.91
N TYR A 91 1.49 6.92 -8.91
CA TYR A 91 1.57 6.44 -7.54
C TYR A 91 1.40 7.56 -6.51
N VAL A 92 1.13 7.15 -5.27
CA VAL A 92 1.40 7.92 -4.05
C VAL A 92 2.25 7.03 -3.15
N ALA A 93 3.31 7.58 -2.58
CA ALA A 93 4.17 6.86 -1.65
C ALA A 93 4.56 7.82 -0.53
N LYS A 94 4.07 7.56 0.68
CA LYS A 94 4.32 8.39 1.86
C LYS A 94 4.72 7.53 3.04
N GLN A 95 5.44 8.13 3.96
CA GLN A 95 5.84 7.54 5.23
C GLN A 95 5.79 8.59 6.33
N ASN A 96 6.01 8.18 7.57
CA ASN A 96 6.31 9.10 8.64
C ASN A 96 7.68 9.77 8.43
N VAL A 97 7.77 11.07 8.65
CA VAL A 97 9.04 11.82 8.60
C VAL A 97 10.12 11.29 9.55
N ILE A 98 9.72 10.62 10.64
CA ILE A 98 10.60 9.93 11.59
C ILE A 98 10.41 8.41 11.45
N SER A 99 10.59 7.88 10.24
CA SER A 99 10.33 6.47 9.91
C SER A 99 11.18 5.46 10.69
N SER A 100 12.25 5.90 11.36
CA SER A 100 13.07 5.05 12.23
C SER A 100 12.35 4.60 13.50
N VAL A 101 11.34 5.34 13.98
CA VAL A 101 10.59 5.04 15.22
C VAL A 101 9.08 5.04 15.03
N ASN A 102 8.62 5.22 13.79
CA ASN A 102 7.22 5.12 13.44
C ASN A 102 7.10 4.42 12.07
N PRO A 103 6.53 3.21 12.01
CA PRO A 103 6.56 2.38 10.81
C PRO A 103 5.50 2.80 9.77
N ASP A 104 4.71 3.84 10.06
CA ASP A 104 3.60 4.24 9.20
C ASP A 104 4.09 4.54 7.78
N THR A 105 3.55 3.78 6.84
CA THR A 105 3.91 3.79 5.41
C THR A 105 2.68 3.48 4.58
N VAL A 106 2.50 4.22 3.48
CA VAL A 106 1.46 3.97 2.49
C VAL A 106 2.07 4.07 1.10
N ILE A 107 1.88 3.05 0.29
CA ILE A 107 2.29 3.05 -1.11
C ILE A 107 1.09 2.57 -1.94
N VAL A 108 0.54 3.47 -2.74
CA VAL A 108 -0.54 3.16 -3.69
C VAL A 108 0.01 3.27 -5.09
N LEU A 109 0.00 2.17 -5.83
CA LEU A 109 0.49 2.07 -7.20
C LEU A 109 -0.69 1.81 -8.14
N LYS A 110 -0.72 2.54 -9.25
CA LYS A 110 -1.40 2.11 -10.47
C LYS A 110 -0.32 1.66 -11.46
N VAL A 111 -0.26 0.36 -11.72
CA VAL A 111 0.77 -0.24 -12.57
C VAL A 111 0.27 -0.49 -13.99
N ARG A 112 1.19 -0.74 -14.92
CA ARG A 112 0.84 -1.23 -16.26
C ARG A 112 0.46 -2.71 -16.22
N ASP A 113 -0.29 -3.14 -17.23
CA ASP A 113 -0.70 -4.54 -17.41
C ASP A 113 0.51 -5.49 -17.29
N GLY A 114 0.34 -6.54 -16.50
CA GLY A 114 1.34 -7.59 -16.28
C GLY A 114 2.35 -7.31 -15.16
N TYR A 115 2.36 -6.13 -14.52
CA TYR A 115 3.32 -5.81 -13.45
C TYR A 115 2.78 -5.99 -12.02
N ALA A 116 1.46 -6.11 -11.83
CA ALA A 116 0.85 -6.06 -10.50
C ALA A 116 1.37 -7.13 -9.54
N ALA A 117 1.49 -8.38 -10.00
CA ALA A 117 2.01 -9.48 -9.19
C ALA A 117 3.51 -9.29 -8.82
N GLU A 118 4.31 -8.78 -9.75
CA GLU A 118 5.72 -8.47 -9.50
C GLU A 118 5.85 -7.36 -8.45
N ALA A 119 5.03 -6.30 -8.55
CA ALA A 119 4.99 -5.22 -7.56
C ALA A 119 4.54 -5.72 -6.17
N VAL A 120 3.56 -6.62 -6.08
CA VAL A 120 3.14 -7.26 -4.81
C VAL A 120 4.31 -8.04 -4.18
N ASN A 121 5.08 -8.79 -4.98
CA ASN A 121 6.24 -9.52 -4.49
C ASN A 121 7.37 -8.58 -4.01
N THR A 122 7.63 -7.51 -4.75
CA THR A 122 8.59 -6.48 -4.35
C THR A 122 8.20 -5.83 -3.03
N LEU A 123 6.91 -5.45 -2.87
CA LEU A 123 6.41 -4.87 -1.63
C LEU A 123 6.43 -5.86 -0.47
N ASN A 124 6.17 -7.15 -0.71
CA ASN A 124 6.34 -8.20 0.31
C ASN A 124 7.80 -8.36 0.76
N THR A 125 8.76 -8.20 -0.15
CA THR A 125 10.19 -8.22 0.19
C THR A 125 10.54 -7.06 1.13
N ASN A 126 10.02 -5.87 0.87
CA ASN A 126 10.18 -4.72 1.75
C ASN A 126 9.43 -4.90 3.09
N PHE A 127 8.20 -5.42 3.05
CA PHE A 127 7.42 -5.72 4.25
C PHE A 127 8.12 -6.72 5.17
N ALA A 128 8.74 -7.77 4.61
CA ALA A 128 9.53 -8.73 5.37
C ALA A 128 10.72 -8.08 6.12
N GLN A 129 11.36 -7.08 5.51
CA GLN A 129 12.41 -6.30 6.18
C GLN A 129 11.83 -5.48 7.34
N MET A 130 10.66 -4.86 7.15
CA MET A 130 9.97 -4.12 8.21
C MET A 130 9.53 -5.03 9.36
N VAL A 131 9.02 -6.23 9.06
CA VAL A 131 8.69 -7.24 10.08
C VAL A 131 9.94 -7.67 10.86
N SER A 132 11.08 -7.86 10.18
CA SER A 132 12.33 -8.20 10.85
C SER A 132 12.81 -7.07 11.77
N TYR A 133 12.69 -5.83 11.30
CA TYR A 133 13.05 -4.64 12.06
C TYR A 133 12.16 -4.45 13.30
N ILE A 134 10.85 -4.59 13.17
CA ILE A 134 9.92 -4.39 14.29
C ILE A 134 10.05 -5.48 15.37
N ARG A 135 10.41 -6.70 14.98
CA ARG A 135 10.72 -7.77 15.96
C ARG A 135 11.99 -7.46 16.76
N GLN A 136 12.95 -6.77 16.14
CA GLN A 136 14.16 -6.33 16.82
C GLN A 136 13.89 -5.10 17.71
N TYR A 137 13.02 -4.20 17.27
CA TYR A 137 12.66 -2.96 17.97
C TYR A 137 11.13 -2.83 18.06
N PRO A 138 10.51 -3.32 19.15
CA PRO A 138 9.06 -3.53 19.22
C PRO A 138 8.28 -2.25 19.52
N PHE A 139 8.13 -1.38 18.52
CA PHE A 139 7.25 -0.21 18.58
C PHE A 139 6.10 -0.35 17.56
N GLY A 140 4.88 -0.59 18.04
CA GLY A 140 3.75 -0.84 17.13
C GLY A 140 3.86 -2.20 16.41
N THR A 141 4.36 -3.22 17.13
CA THR A 141 4.52 -4.58 16.61
C THR A 141 3.22 -5.10 16.00
N ALA A 142 2.10 -4.96 16.71
CA ALA A 142 0.83 -5.46 16.20
C ALA A 142 0.37 -4.70 14.94
N LYS A 143 0.67 -3.40 14.85
CA LYS A 143 0.38 -2.59 13.66
C LYS A 143 1.16 -3.11 12.45
N VAL A 144 2.46 -3.37 12.58
CA VAL A 144 3.28 -3.88 11.49
C VAL A 144 2.87 -5.29 11.10
N LEU A 145 2.69 -6.20 12.06
CA LEU A 145 2.33 -7.60 11.77
C LEU A 145 0.93 -7.74 11.13
N ASN A 146 0.07 -6.73 11.27
CA ASN A 146 -1.22 -6.67 10.57
C ASN A 146 -1.19 -5.84 9.28
N GLY A 147 -0.01 -5.42 8.81
CA GLY A 147 0.18 -4.72 7.54
C GLY A 147 -0.58 -5.36 6.39
N ARG A 148 -1.04 -4.51 5.46
CA ARG A 148 -1.83 -4.97 4.31
C ARG A 148 -1.09 -4.74 3.01
N ILE A 149 -1.17 -5.73 2.13
CA ILE A 149 -0.85 -5.58 0.71
C ILE A 149 -2.07 -6.02 -0.09
N TYR A 150 -2.72 -5.10 -0.80
CA TYR A 150 -3.87 -5.39 -1.65
C TYR A 150 -3.49 -5.35 -3.11
N GLN A 151 -4.07 -6.27 -3.89
CA GLN A 151 -4.05 -6.23 -5.34
C GLN A 151 -5.46 -6.24 -5.90
N SER A 152 -5.80 -5.25 -6.72
CA SER A 152 -7.08 -5.19 -7.45
C SER A 152 -6.84 -4.74 -8.88
N GLY A 153 -6.85 -5.69 -9.82
CA GLY A 153 -6.43 -5.46 -11.19
C GLY A 153 -5.00 -4.89 -11.24
N ASN A 154 -4.88 -3.68 -11.77
CA ASN A 154 -3.62 -2.94 -11.87
C ASN A 154 -3.34 -2.00 -10.69
N TYR A 155 -4.12 -2.07 -9.62
CA TYR A 155 -3.83 -1.35 -8.39
C TYR A 155 -3.14 -2.27 -7.39
N VAL A 156 -2.04 -1.77 -6.80
CA VAL A 156 -1.32 -2.42 -5.70
C VAL A 156 -1.20 -1.42 -4.56
N ILE A 157 -1.61 -1.81 -3.36
CA ILE A 157 -1.62 -0.94 -2.19
C ILE A 157 -0.86 -1.64 -1.08
N TYR A 158 0.16 -0.99 -0.54
CA TYR A 158 0.84 -1.39 0.69
C TYR A 158 0.52 -0.36 1.78
N VAL A 159 0.09 -0.82 2.95
CA VAL A 159 -0.23 0.06 4.06
C VAL A 159 0.15 -0.56 5.40
N ILE A 160 0.93 0.22 6.16
CA ILE A 160 1.10 0.14 7.60
C ILE A 160 0.62 1.49 8.12
N ALA A 161 -0.56 1.53 8.75
CA ALA A 161 -1.12 2.77 9.29
C ALA A 161 -2.19 2.45 10.33
N GLY A 162 -2.49 3.42 11.19
CA GLY A 162 -3.50 3.30 12.24
C GLY A 162 -3.05 4.03 13.50
N ALA A 163 -3.96 4.19 14.46
CA ALA A 163 -3.65 4.73 15.77
C ALA A 163 -2.44 4.02 16.41
N SER A 164 -1.56 4.80 17.05
CA SER A 164 -0.47 4.27 17.88
C SER A 164 -1.01 3.80 19.23
N TYR A 165 -0.35 2.78 19.79
CA TYR A 165 -0.62 2.27 21.12
C TYR A 165 0.52 2.67 22.04
N GLU A 166 0.21 3.36 23.13
CA GLU A 166 1.18 3.88 24.10
C GLU A 166 1.24 3.06 25.40
N GLY A 167 0.49 1.96 25.47
CA GLY A 167 0.46 1.07 26.64
C GLY A 167 1.47 -0.08 26.52
N GLU A 168 1.47 -0.96 27.53
CA GLU A 168 2.34 -2.15 27.59
C GLU A 168 1.58 -3.47 27.33
N ASP A 169 0.26 -3.43 27.17
CA ASP A 169 -0.57 -4.62 26.96
C ASP A 169 -0.62 -5.01 25.48
N THR A 170 0.06 -6.11 25.15
CA THR A 170 0.14 -6.64 23.78
C THR A 170 -1.19 -7.12 23.24
N GLU A 171 -2.12 -7.57 24.09
CA GLU A 171 -3.46 -7.98 23.65
C GLU A 171 -4.30 -6.77 23.27
N GLU A 172 -4.21 -5.69 24.04
CA GLU A 172 -4.87 -4.42 23.71
C GLU A 172 -4.26 -3.76 22.47
N GLU A 173 -2.93 -3.82 22.30
CA GLU A 173 -2.26 -3.39 21.07
C GLU A 173 -2.78 -4.17 19.85
N ALA A 174 -2.92 -5.50 19.97
CA ALA A 174 -3.44 -6.35 18.90
C ALA A 174 -4.90 -6.06 18.57
N LYS A 175 -5.75 -5.86 19.59
CA LYS A 175 -7.16 -5.46 19.39
C LYS A 175 -7.27 -4.11 18.70
N LEU A 176 -6.42 -3.15 19.07
CA LEU A 176 -6.37 -1.84 18.42
C LEU A 176 -5.97 -1.99 16.96
N ALA A 177 -4.88 -2.70 16.66
CA ALA A 177 -4.42 -2.92 15.30
C ALA A 177 -5.51 -3.56 14.42
N LEU A 178 -6.18 -4.61 14.89
CA LEU A 178 -7.29 -5.25 14.17
C LEU A 178 -8.44 -4.27 13.90
N THR A 179 -8.76 -3.42 14.88
CA THR A 179 -9.82 -2.40 14.75
C THR A 179 -9.44 -1.33 13.72
N GLU A 180 -8.19 -0.87 13.74
CA GLU A 180 -7.70 0.13 12.79
C GLU A 180 -7.67 -0.43 11.36
N TYR A 181 -7.18 -1.65 11.16
CA TYR A 181 -7.18 -2.26 9.84
C TYR A 181 -8.60 -2.54 9.33
N ALA A 182 -9.56 -2.89 10.19
CA ALA A 182 -10.95 -3.03 9.75
C ALA A 182 -11.51 -1.74 9.12
N LYS A 183 -11.09 -0.55 9.58
CA LYS A 183 -11.47 0.74 8.97
C LYS A 183 -10.86 0.89 7.58
N ILE A 184 -9.57 0.56 7.45
CA ILE A 184 -8.85 0.58 6.16
C ILE A 184 -9.49 -0.41 5.18
N ASP A 185 -9.81 -1.62 5.64
CA ASP A 185 -10.40 -2.70 4.85
C ASP A 185 -11.78 -2.26 4.29
N GLU A 186 -12.62 -1.63 5.11
CA GLU A 186 -13.89 -1.06 4.64
C GLU A 186 -13.70 0.11 3.67
N ALA A 187 -12.67 0.95 3.85
CA ALA A 187 -12.34 2.01 2.90
C ALA A 187 -11.93 1.43 1.52
N ILE A 188 -11.06 0.42 1.51
CA ILE A 188 -10.63 -0.30 0.31
C ILE A 188 -11.81 -0.99 -0.37
N LYS A 189 -12.64 -1.70 0.39
CA LYS A 189 -13.87 -2.33 -0.12
C LYS A 189 -14.83 -1.32 -0.73
N SER A 190 -14.96 -0.12 -0.15
CA SER A 190 -15.80 0.95 -0.71
C SER A 190 -15.31 1.46 -2.08
N ILE A 191 -14.00 1.38 -2.34
CA ILE A 191 -13.38 1.81 -3.60
C ILE A 191 -13.55 0.72 -4.68
N PHE A 192 -13.24 -0.53 -4.33
CA PHE A 192 -13.18 -1.63 -5.29
C PHE A 192 -14.48 -2.44 -5.39
N GLY A 193 -15.48 -2.14 -4.56
CA GLY A 193 -16.76 -2.85 -4.48
C GLY A 193 -16.68 -4.19 -3.74
N THR A 194 -15.48 -4.76 -3.63
CA THR A 194 -15.13 -5.93 -2.83
C THR A 194 -13.80 -5.69 -2.14
N LEU A 195 -13.60 -6.31 -0.99
CA LEU A 195 -12.29 -6.30 -0.32
C LEU A 195 -11.37 -7.28 -1.04
N PRO A 196 -10.23 -6.84 -1.61
CA PRO A 196 -9.20 -7.75 -2.09
C PRO A 196 -8.62 -8.55 -0.93
N GLU A 197 -8.14 -9.76 -1.21
CA GLU A 197 -7.40 -10.55 -0.22
C GLU A 197 -6.14 -9.80 0.23
N ASN A 198 -5.81 -9.91 1.52
CA ASN A 198 -4.53 -9.40 2.00
C ASN A 198 -3.40 -10.33 1.54
N ALA A 199 -2.58 -9.85 0.61
CA ALA A 199 -1.42 -10.53 0.07
C ALA A 199 -0.13 -10.27 0.87
N ALA A 200 -0.20 -9.59 2.03
CA ALA A 200 0.95 -9.41 2.90
C ALA A 200 1.36 -10.74 3.56
N ILE A 201 2.63 -11.08 3.46
CA ILE A 201 3.22 -12.29 4.02
C ILE A 201 4.08 -11.89 5.21
N VAL A 202 3.66 -12.26 6.42
CA VAL A 202 4.46 -12.11 7.63
C VAL A 202 5.44 -13.29 7.69
N PRO A 203 6.76 -13.08 7.54
CA PRO A 203 7.72 -14.17 7.64
C PRO A 203 7.72 -14.77 9.04
N GLU A 204 8.00 -16.06 9.18
CA GLU A 204 8.22 -16.68 10.49
C GLU A 204 9.42 -16.05 11.21
N GLU A 205 9.45 -16.14 12.54
CA GLU A 205 10.65 -15.76 13.30
C GLU A 205 11.77 -16.74 12.96
N SER A 206 12.83 -16.25 12.31
CA SER A 206 14.03 -17.06 12.14
C SER A 206 14.70 -17.21 13.51
N GLU A 207 15.01 -18.43 13.93
CA GLU A 207 15.78 -18.73 15.16
C GLU A 207 17.20 -18.12 15.16
N ASN A 208 17.60 -17.45 14.09
CA ASN A 208 18.90 -16.83 13.98
C ASN A 208 18.94 -15.56 14.85
N LYS A 209 19.19 -15.77 16.14
CA LYS A 209 19.65 -14.74 17.06
C LYS A 209 20.88 -14.11 16.42
N GLY A 210 20.69 -12.98 15.76
CA GLY A 210 21.75 -12.06 15.35
C GLY A 210 22.41 -11.43 16.58
N GLY A 211 22.86 -12.27 17.51
CA GLY A 211 23.84 -11.91 18.50
C GLY A 211 25.08 -11.52 17.71
N LEU A 212 25.54 -10.30 17.96
CA LEU A 212 26.89 -9.87 17.68
C LEU A 212 27.82 -11.04 18.06
N ILE A 213 28.41 -11.71 17.07
CA ILE A 213 29.55 -12.58 17.35
C ILE A 213 30.62 -11.60 17.80
N VAL A 214 30.73 -11.39 19.11
CA VAL A 214 31.88 -10.73 19.70
C VAL A 214 33.04 -11.65 19.33
N PRO A 215 34.03 -11.19 18.54
CA PRO A 215 35.24 -11.96 18.35
C PRO A 215 35.85 -12.19 19.74
N ASP A 216 36.07 -13.44 20.12
CA ASP A 216 36.87 -13.73 21.30
C ASP A 216 38.26 -13.12 21.06
N ASP A 217 38.62 -12.09 21.83
CA ASP A 217 39.87 -11.31 21.76
C ASP A 217 41.11 -12.11 22.20
N ASP A 218 41.09 -13.45 22.13
CA ASP A 218 42.14 -14.31 22.69
C ASP A 218 43.18 -14.84 21.67
N ASP A 219 43.10 -14.44 20.39
CA ASP A 219 44.09 -14.85 19.37
C ASP A 219 44.71 -13.66 18.61
N THR A 220 45.20 -12.66 19.34
CA THR A 220 46.23 -11.77 18.78
C THR A 220 47.62 -12.30 19.13
N PRO A 221 48.41 -12.79 18.15
CA PRO A 221 49.80 -13.13 18.42
C PRO A 221 50.56 -11.83 18.71
N ILE A 222 51.03 -11.68 19.95
CA ILE A 222 51.95 -10.62 20.33
C ILE A 222 53.26 -10.84 19.55
N VAL A 223 53.41 -10.07 18.48
CA VAL A 223 54.69 -9.88 17.79
C VAL A 223 55.37 -8.67 18.42
N GLY A 224 56.52 -8.89 19.06
CA GLY A 224 57.54 -7.86 19.27
C GLY A 224 58.04 -7.71 20.71
N GLY A 225 59.28 -8.14 20.92
CA GLY A 225 60.07 -7.94 22.13
C GLY A 225 61.20 -8.94 22.25
#